data_AF-A0A3D4EE30-F1
#
_entry.id   AF-A0A3D4EE30-F1
#
_cell.length_a   1.000
_cell.length_b   1.000
_cell.length_c   1.000
_cell.angle_alpha   90.00
_cell.angle_beta   90.00
_cell.angle_gamma   90.00
#
_symmetry.space_group_name_H-M   'P 1'
#
loop_
_entity.id
_entity.type
_entity.pdbx_description
1 polymer ?
#
loop_
_entity_poly.entity_id
_entity_poly.type
_entity_poly.pdbx_seq_one_letter_code
_entity_poly.pdbx_strand_id
1 'polypeptide(L)'
;EAYPGDVFYLHSRLLERAARLSDEAGGGSMTALPIIETQAGDISAYIPTNVISITDGQIFLETDLFHSGVRPAINVGLSVSRVGGAAQ
;
A
#
# COMPACT_ATOMS: atom_id res chain seq x y z
N GLU A 1 15.70 -12.54 3.63
CA GLU A 1 15.06 -12.19 4.92
C GLU A 1 14.40 -13.38 5.67
N ALA A 2 14.71 -14.65 5.35
CA ALA A 2 14.25 -15.82 6.12
C ALA A 2 12.72 -15.95 6.33
N TYR A 3 11.90 -15.43 5.41
CA TYR A 3 10.46 -15.63 5.43
C TYR A 3 10.06 -17.02 4.94
N PRO A 4 8.91 -17.55 5.39
CA PRO A 4 8.32 -18.74 4.80
C PRO A 4 7.89 -18.48 3.35
N GLY A 5 7.82 -19.55 2.54
CA GLY A 5 7.52 -19.43 1.10
C GLY A 5 6.11 -18.90 0.77
N ASP A 6 5.19 -18.89 1.73
CA ASP A 6 3.80 -18.45 1.59
C ASP A 6 3.55 -17.05 2.16
N VAL A 7 4.59 -16.29 2.53
CA VAL A 7 4.41 -14.94 3.08
C VAL A 7 3.72 -13.97 2.11
N PHE A 8 3.87 -14.17 0.80
CA PHE A 8 3.09 -13.44 -0.20
C PHE A 8 1.59 -13.77 -0.09
N TYR A 9 1.26 -15.05 0.02
CA TYR A 9 -0.12 -15.53 0.15
C TYR A 9 -0.80 -15.00 1.41
N LEU A 10 -0.05 -14.82 2.49
CA LEU A 10 -0.55 -14.21 3.73
C LEU A 10 -1.12 -12.80 3.48
N HIS A 11 -0.39 -11.96 2.75
CA HIS A 11 -0.82 -10.59 2.44
C HIS A 11 -1.91 -10.56 1.38
N SER A 12 -1.78 -11.35 0.31
CA SER A 12 -2.74 -11.32 -0.79
C SER A 12 -4.13 -11.74 -0.33
N ARG A 13 -4.25 -12.87 0.37
CA ARG A 13 -5.56 -13.35 0.87
C ARG A 13 -6.23 -12.38 1.86
N LEU A 14 -5.44 -11.51 2.51
CA LEU A 14 -5.95 -10.50 3.41
C LEU A 14 -6.45 -9.28 2.64
N LEU A 15 -5.61 -8.72 1.77
CA LEU A 15 -5.90 -7.46 1.07
C LEU A 15 -6.93 -7.62 -0.05
N GLU A 16 -6.96 -8.76 -0.75
CA GLU A 16 -7.95 -9.06 -1.80
C GLU A 16 -9.40 -9.16 -1.27
N ARG A 17 -9.59 -9.18 0.06
CA ARG A 17 -10.93 -9.12 0.66
C ARG A 17 -11.47 -7.69 0.78
N ALA A 18 -10.63 -6.69 0.66
CA ALA A 18 -11.02 -5.29 0.67
C ALA A 18 -11.43 -4.88 -0.76
N ALA A 19 -12.73 -4.81 -1.00
CA ALA A 19 -13.29 -4.52 -2.31
C ALA A 19 -14.56 -3.68 -2.20
N ARG A 20 -15.02 -3.15 -3.35
CA ARG A 20 -16.37 -2.63 -3.53
C ARG A 20 -17.22 -3.72 -4.18
N LEU A 21 -18.28 -4.13 -3.49
CA LEU A 21 -19.23 -5.12 -3.99
C LEU A 21 -20.08 -4.54 -5.12
N SER A 22 -20.61 -5.41 -5.97
CA SER A 22 -21.56 -5.01 -7.00
C SER A 22 -22.91 -4.61 -6.39
N ASP A 23 -23.75 -3.95 -7.19
CA ASP A 23 -25.07 -3.50 -6.74
C ASP A 23 -25.99 -4.69 -6.40
N GLU A 24 -25.85 -5.84 -7.09
CA GLU A 24 -26.57 -7.07 -6.79
C GLU A 24 -26.20 -7.66 -5.42
N ALA A 25 -24.97 -7.41 -4.96
CA ALA A 25 -24.48 -7.80 -3.65
C ALA A 25 -24.64 -6.69 -2.58
N GLY A 26 -25.42 -5.64 -2.88
CA GLY A 26 -25.76 -4.56 -1.96
C GLY A 26 -24.81 -3.35 -1.98
N GLY A 27 -23.83 -3.31 -2.89
CA GLY A 27 -23.00 -2.14 -3.15
C GLY A 27 -22.06 -1.69 -2.01
N GLY A 28 -21.92 -2.50 -0.95
CA GLY A 28 -21.05 -2.21 0.18
C GLY A 28 -19.56 -2.18 -0.18
N SER A 29 -18.74 -1.57 0.68
CA SER A 29 -17.29 -1.52 0.46
C SER A 29 -16.49 -1.76 1.73
N MET A 30 -15.26 -2.23 1.55
CA MET A 30 -14.23 -2.30 2.58
C MET A 30 -12.94 -1.72 1.99
N THR A 31 -12.45 -0.62 2.56
CA THR A 31 -11.20 0.02 2.15
C THR A 31 -10.06 -0.44 3.05
N ALA A 32 -8.96 -0.93 2.46
CA ALA A 32 -7.76 -1.29 3.21
C ALA A 32 -6.70 -0.19 3.13
N LEU A 33 -6.09 0.13 4.27
CA LEU A 33 -4.94 1.04 4.39
C LEU A 33 -3.78 0.30 5.09
N PRO A 34 -3.10 -0.63 4.40
CA PRO A 34 -1.98 -1.34 4.99
C PRO A 34 -0.78 -0.42 5.22
N ILE A 35 -0.09 -0.60 6.35
CA ILE A 35 1.13 0.13 6.70
C ILE A 35 2.28 -0.86 6.69
N ILE A 36 3.34 -0.52 5.95
CA ILE A 36 4.59 -1.28 5.88
C ILE A 36 5.73 -0.38 6.30
N GLU A 37 6.52 -0.84 7.26
CA GLU A 37 7.74 -0.18 7.68
C GLU A 37 8.89 -0.60 6.75
N THR A 38 9.55 0.37 6.12
CA THR A 38 10.76 0.15 5.33
C THR A 38 11.98 0.38 6.20
N GLN A 39 13.01 -0.46 6.03
CA GLN A 39 14.27 -0.28 6.72
C GLN A 39 15.15 0.67 5.90
N ALA A 40 15.57 1.78 6.51
CA ALA A 40 16.36 2.83 5.84
C ALA A 40 15.75 3.36 4.52
N GLY A 41 14.41 3.33 4.41
CA GLY A 41 13.72 3.77 3.20
C GLY A 41 13.79 2.79 2.01
N ASP A 42 14.28 1.57 2.20
CA ASP A 42 14.40 0.58 1.13
C ASP A 42 13.03 0.01 0.73
N ILE A 43 12.53 0.46 -0.42
CA ILE A 43 11.28 -0.03 -1.05
C ILE A 43 11.47 -1.31 -1.85
N SER A 44 12.71 -1.71 -2.12
CA SER A 44 13.05 -2.90 -2.91
C SER A 44 13.13 -4.17 -2.07
N ALA A 45 13.06 -4.04 -0.73
CA ALA A 45 12.99 -5.16 0.19
C ALA A 45 11.79 -6.08 -0.11
N TYR A 46 11.86 -7.32 0.37
CA TYR A 46 10.96 -8.37 -0.08
C TYR A 46 9.49 -8.12 0.30
N ILE A 47 9.23 -7.70 1.56
CA ILE A 47 7.87 -7.40 2.02
C ILE A 47 7.28 -6.15 1.36
N PRO A 48 7.98 -5.00 1.31
CA PRO A 48 7.50 -3.83 0.57
C PRO A 48 7.14 -4.13 -0.89
N THR A 49 8.02 -4.83 -1.62
CA THR A 49 7.77 -5.18 -3.03
C THR A 49 6.51 -6.04 -3.19
N ASN A 50 6.35 -7.04 -2.33
CA ASN A 50 5.16 -7.90 -2.34
C ASN A 50 3.89 -7.09 -2.12
N VAL A 51 3.85 -6.24 -1.09
CA VAL A 51 2.64 -5.47 -0.76
C VAL A 51 2.33 -4.41 -1.81
N ILE A 52 3.34 -3.72 -2.36
CA ILE A 52 3.17 -2.77 -3.47
C ILE A 52 2.57 -3.44 -4.71
N SER A 53 2.90 -4.71 -4.95
CA SER A 53 2.34 -5.48 -6.06
C SER A 53 0.87 -5.87 -5.87
N ILE A 54 0.39 -5.90 -4.63
CA ILE A 54 -0.99 -6.31 -4.27
C ILE A 54 -1.91 -5.09 -4.13
N THR A 55 -1.45 -4.00 -3.51
CA THR A 55 -2.29 -2.81 -3.27
C THR A 55 -2.57 -2.05 -4.55
N ASP A 56 -3.61 -1.21 -4.57
CA ASP A 56 -3.95 -0.33 -5.69
C ASP A 56 -3.13 0.96 -5.76
N GLY A 57 -2.13 1.11 -4.89
CA GLY A 57 -1.24 2.25 -4.86
C GLY A 57 -0.48 2.32 -3.55
N GLN A 58 0.29 3.38 -3.37
CA GLN A 58 1.03 3.63 -2.15
C GLN A 58 1.18 5.13 -1.88
N ILE A 59 1.24 5.47 -0.60
CA ILE A 59 1.69 6.76 -0.11
C ILE A 59 3.04 6.49 0.56
N PHE A 60 4.12 6.96 -0.04
CA PHE A 60 5.46 6.77 0.49
C PHE A 60 5.86 7.97 1.36
N LEU A 61 6.20 7.70 2.62
CA LEU A 61 6.64 8.69 3.58
C LEU A 61 8.16 8.66 3.71
N GLU A 62 8.80 9.83 3.57
CA GLU A 62 10.26 9.93 3.55
C GLU A 62 10.80 10.68 4.77
N THR A 63 11.83 10.11 5.39
CA THR A 63 12.44 10.64 6.61
C THR A 63 13.06 12.03 6.41
N ASP A 64 13.69 12.26 5.25
CA ASP A 64 14.33 13.54 4.94
C ASP A 64 13.30 14.67 4.73
N LEU A 65 12.15 14.36 4.12
CA LEU A 65 11.02 15.28 4.04
C LEU A 65 10.47 15.61 5.42
N PHE A 66 10.37 14.62 6.30
CA PHE A 66 9.90 14.84 7.67
C PHE A 66 10.86 15.72 8.49
N HIS A 67 12.17 15.48 8.37
CA HIS A 67 13.21 16.26 9.06
C HIS A 67 13.37 17.68 8.51
N SER A 68 13.06 17.90 7.23
CA SER A 68 13.02 19.24 6.62
C SER A 68 11.75 20.03 6.95
N GLY A 69 10.83 19.47 7.73
CA GLY A 69 9.62 20.13 8.22
C GLY A 69 8.37 19.93 7.34
N VAL A 70 8.46 19.16 6.25
CA VAL A 70 7.29 18.81 5.42
C VAL A 70 6.44 17.78 6.15
N ARG A 71 5.19 18.15 6.47
CA ARG A 71 4.24 17.29 7.19
C ARG A 71 2.84 17.44 6.57
N PRO A 72 2.24 16.36 5.99
CA PRO A 72 2.76 15.00 5.93
C PRO A 72 3.92 14.86 4.93
N ALA A 73 4.91 14.04 5.27
CA ALA A 73 6.18 13.86 4.56
C ALA A 73 6.07 12.97 3.31
N ILE A 74 5.10 13.26 2.44
CA ILE A 74 4.77 12.43 1.28
C ILE A 74 5.74 12.69 0.13
N ASN A 75 6.42 11.67 -0.35
CA ASN A 75 7.20 11.74 -1.58
C ASN A 75 6.28 11.60 -2.79
N VAL A 76 6.08 12.69 -3.52
CA VAL A 76 5.16 12.77 -4.68
C VAL A 76 5.61 11.94 -5.89
N GLY A 77 6.91 11.65 -6.01
CA GLY A 77 7.44 10.86 -7.13
C GLY A 77 7.26 9.36 -6.93
N LEU A 78 7.30 8.90 -5.67
CA LEU A 78 7.16 7.49 -5.30
C LEU A 78 5.73 7.10 -4.92
N SER A 79 4.88 8.07 -4.60
CA SER A 79 3.47 7.84 -4.25
C SER A 79 2.58 7.84 -5.50
N VAL A 80 1.70 6.86 -5.60
CA VAL A 80 0.79 6.70 -6.75
C VAL A 80 -0.55 6.10 -6.31
N SER A 81 -1.62 6.45 -7.03
CA SER A 81 -2.91 5.77 -6.97
C SER A 81 -3.23 5.23 -8.36
N ARG A 82 -3.46 3.91 -8.47
CA ARG A 82 -3.85 3.27 -9.74
C ARG A 82 -5.30 3.58 -10.12
N VAL A 83 -6.16 3.87 -9.14
CA VAL A 83 -7.55 4.30 -9.38
C VAL A 83 -7.60 5.75 -9.88
N GLY A 84 -6.63 6.58 -9.49
CA GLY A 84 -6.47 7.94 -9.99
C GLY A 84 -7.71 8.83 -9.76
N GLY A 85 -8.06 9.62 -10.78
CA GLY A 85 -9.16 10.59 -10.72
C GLY A 85 -10.56 10.00 -10.62
N ALA A 86 -10.74 8.69 -10.79
CA ALA A 86 -12.05 8.04 -10.63
C ALA A 86 -12.54 8.02 -9.17
N ALA A 87 -11.66 8.32 -8.21
CA ALA A 87 -11.95 8.35 -6.78
C ALA A 87 -11.91 9.77 -6.17
N GLN A 88 -11.97 10.82 -7.00
CA GLN A 88 -11.98 12.23 -6.57
C GLN A 88 -13.39 12.79 -6.37
#